data_AF-A0A945DKW4-F1
#
_entry.id   AF-A0A945DKW4-F1
#
_cell.length_a   1.000
_cell.length_b   1.000
_cell.length_c   1.000
_cell.angle_alpha   90.00
_cell.angle_beta   90.00
_cell.angle_gamma   90.00
#
_symmetry.space_group_name_H-M   'P 1'
#
loop_
_entity.id
_entity.type
_entity.pdbx_description
1 polymer ?
#
loop_
_entity_poly.entity_id
_entity_poly.type
_entity_poly.pdbx_seq_one_letter_code
_entity_poly.pdbx_strand_id
1 'polypeptide(L)'
;MRSRFTPAVEEIINRCRIADEFVDKEKFQVMIATVWGNAVLDPDRSGIDESDLPDLHDFLNEYIGELVGSGETLTNCYQFIVSKKGDDSLTRQQVTANHKEFLHYFARLILQDVLPRD
;
A
#
# COMPACT_ATOMS: atom_id res chain seq x y z
N MET A 1 -6.88 7.46 18.14
CA MET A 1 -6.88 6.62 16.93
C MET A 1 -5.50 6.54 16.29
N ARG A 2 -4.93 7.66 15.78
CA ARG A 2 -3.62 7.74 15.09
C ARG A 2 -2.47 6.97 15.76
N SER A 3 -2.31 7.09 17.08
CA SER A 3 -1.24 6.42 17.83
C SER A 3 -1.28 4.89 17.75
N ARG A 4 -2.40 4.28 17.36
CA ARG A 4 -2.55 2.82 17.28
C ARG A 4 -1.83 2.23 16.06
N PHE A 5 -1.81 2.95 14.94
CA PHE A 5 -1.26 2.45 13.67
C PHE A 5 0.19 2.88 13.42
N THR A 6 0.65 3.94 14.10
CA THR A 6 2.02 4.46 13.98
C THR A 6 3.10 3.40 14.10
N PRO A 7 3.10 2.49 15.10
CA PRO A 7 4.19 1.52 15.23
C PRO A 7 4.33 0.59 14.02
N ALA A 8 3.21 0.15 13.44
CA ALA A 8 3.21 -0.74 12.28
C ALA A 8 3.71 -0.02 11.02
N VAL A 9 3.30 1.24 10.82
CA VAL A 9 3.76 2.03 9.68
C VAL A 9 5.23 2.42 9.82
N GLU A 10 5.70 2.78 11.01
CA GLU A 10 7.12 3.02 11.25
C GLU A 10 7.98 1.78 10.98
N GLU A 11 7.50 0.58 11.32
CA GLU A 11 8.18 -0.67 10.97
C GLU A 11 8.29 -0.85 9.45
N ILE A 12 7.22 -0.57 8.70
CA ILE A 12 7.23 -0.60 7.23
C ILE A 12 8.26 0.40 6.68
N ILE A 13 8.27 1.62 7.18
CA ILE A 13 9.22 2.67 6.77
C ILE A 13 10.65 2.23 7.04
N ASN A 14 10.92 1.67 8.22
CA ASN A 14 12.24 1.15 8.58
C ASN A 14 12.69 0.03 7.65
N ARG A 15 11.78 -0.87 7.24
CA ARG A 15 12.06 -1.93 6.26
C ARG A 15 12.31 -1.40 4.85
N CYS A 16 11.84 -0.20 4.54
CA CYS A 16 12.04 0.47 3.26
C CYS A 16 13.24 1.41 3.24
N ARG A 17 13.91 1.63 4.37
CA ARG A 17 15.07 2.53 4.47
C ARG A 17 16.28 1.95 3.74
N ILE A 18 16.92 2.75 2.89
CA ILE A 18 18.15 2.39 2.16
C ILE A 18 19.38 2.95 2.88
N ALA A 19 19.33 4.22 3.29
CA ALA A 19 20.39 4.91 4.03
C ALA A 19 19.81 6.13 4.75
N ASP A 20 20.15 6.37 6.02
CA ASP A 20 19.67 7.50 6.85
C ASP A 20 18.22 7.92 6.57
N GLU A 21 18.01 9.00 5.81
CA GLU A 21 16.71 9.60 5.50
C GLU A 21 16.09 9.11 4.17
N PHE A 22 16.80 8.29 3.39
CA PHE A 22 16.34 7.79 2.10
C PHE A 22 15.51 6.51 2.24
N VAL A 23 14.28 6.59 1.74
CA VAL A 23 13.33 5.47 1.66
C VAL A 23 13.18 5.02 0.21
N ASP A 24 13.21 3.70 0.00
CA ASP A 24 12.80 3.08 -1.25
C ASP A 24 11.30 3.27 -1.45
N LYS A 25 10.92 4.27 -2.25
CA LYS A 25 9.51 4.60 -2.51
C LYS A 25 8.76 3.46 -3.18
N GLU A 26 9.40 2.73 -4.10
CA GLU A 26 8.72 1.65 -4.81
C GLU A 26 8.46 0.46 -3.89
N LYS A 27 9.42 0.12 -3.02
CA LYS A 27 9.24 -0.89 -1.99
C LYS A 27 8.16 -0.48 -0.98
N PHE A 28 8.14 0.79 -0.59
CA PHE A 28 7.13 1.34 0.30
C PHE A 28 5.72 1.23 -0.31
N GLN A 29 5.53 1.63 -1.57
CA GLN A 29 4.25 1.51 -2.27
C GLN A 29 3.75 0.06 -2.33
N VAL A 30 4.63 -0.91 -2.61
CA VAL A 30 4.28 -2.35 -2.61
C VAL A 30 3.90 -2.84 -1.22
N MET A 31 4.66 -2.47 -0.18
CA MET A 31 4.38 -2.88 1.20
C MET A 31 3.07 -2.30 1.72
N ILE A 32 2.81 -1.01 1.50
CA ILE A 32 1.57 -0.36 1.95
C ILE A 32 0.34 -0.92 1.24
N ALA A 33 0.41 -1.13 -0.08
CA ALA A 33 -0.66 -1.80 -0.81
C ALA A 33 -0.91 -3.24 -0.30
N THR A 34 0.14 -3.92 0.15
CA THR A 34 0.00 -5.26 0.77
C THR A 34 -0.73 -5.18 2.11
N VAL A 35 -0.37 -4.22 2.95
CA VAL A 35 -0.99 -4.00 4.26
C VAL A 35 -2.46 -3.65 4.11
N TRP A 36 -2.78 -2.72 3.22
CA TRP A 36 -4.17 -2.38 2.93
C TRP A 36 -4.98 -3.59 2.46
N GLY A 37 -4.46 -4.34 1.48
CA GLY A 37 -5.15 -5.53 0.98
C GLY A 37 -5.43 -6.56 2.08
N ASN A 38 -4.51 -6.76 3.02
CA ASN A 38 -4.71 -7.69 4.13
C ASN A 38 -5.73 -7.16 5.13
N ALA A 39 -5.68 -5.86 5.45
CA ALA A 39 -6.63 -5.22 6.36
C ALA A 39 -8.06 -5.29 5.82
N VAL A 40 -8.26 -5.06 4.52
CA VAL A 40 -9.59 -5.16 3.89
C VAL A 40 -10.05 -6.61 3.76
N LEU A 41 -9.14 -7.56 3.49
CA LEU A 41 -9.50 -8.97 3.33
C LEU A 41 -9.94 -9.60 4.64
N ASP A 42 -9.26 -9.28 5.74
CA ASP A 42 -9.47 -9.87 7.06
C ASP A 42 -9.07 -8.84 8.14
N PRO A 43 -9.97 -7.91 8.50
CA PRO A 43 -9.72 -6.88 9.52
C PRO A 43 -9.32 -7.49 10.87
N ASP A 44 -10.06 -8.52 11.31
CA ASP A 44 -9.84 -9.19 12.59
C ASP A 44 -8.43 -9.77 12.69
N ARG A 45 -7.95 -10.43 11.62
CA ARG A 45 -6.58 -10.95 11.56
C ARG A 45 -5.51 -9.87 11.55
N SER A 46 -5.88 -8.67 11.11
CA SER A 46 -5.04 -7.47 11.17
C SER A 46 -5.14 -6.74 12.52
N GLY A 47 -5.96 -7.26 13.46
CA GLY A 47 -6.14 -6.71 14.80
C GLY A 47 -6.98 -5.42 14.82
N ILE A 48 -7.85 -5.23 13.82
CA ILE A 48 -8.71 -4.06 13.68
C ILE A 48 -10.15 -4.49 13.38
N ASP A 49 -11.13 -3.63 13.67
CA ASP A 49 -12.51 -3.86 13.25
C ASP A 49 -12.74 -3.28 11.85
N GLU A 50 -13.77 -3.75 11.13
CA GLU A 50 -14.14 -3.20 9.82
C GLU A 50 -14.44 -1.68 9.89
N SER A 51 -14.99 -1.21 11.01
CA SER A 51 -15.24 0.21 11.27
C SER A 51 -13.97 1.06 11.34
N ASP A 52 -12.80 0.45 11.53
CA ASP A 52 -11.51 1.13 11.58
C ASP A 52 -10.88 1.31 10.18
N LEU A 53 -11.41 0.66 9.14
CA LEU A 53 -10.87 0.72 7.78
C LEU A 53 -10.82 2.14 7.19
N PRO A 54 -11.84 3.02 7.36
CA PRO A 54 -11.76 4.40 6.87
C PRO A 54 -10.62 5.18 7.53
N ASP A 55 -10.47 5.04 8.85
CA ASP A 55 -9.40 5.71 9.59
C ASP A 55 -8.01 5.19 9.18
N LEU A 56 -7.89 3.87 8.94
CA LEU A 56 -6.66 3.28 8.41
C LEU A 56 -6.36 3.80 7.00
N HIS A 57 -7.37 3.89 6.13
CA HIS A 57 -7.22 4.39 4.77
C HIS A 57 -6.65 5.81 4.74
N ASP A 58 -7.27 6.71 5.52
CA ASP A 58 -6.86 8.11 5.59
C ASP A 58 -5.45 8.22 6.18
N PHE A 59 -5.17 7.46 7.23
CA PHE A 59 -3.84 7.39 7.84
C PHE A 59 -2.77 6.92 6.85
N LEU A 60 -3.01 5.85 6.08
CA LEU A 60 -2.05 5.38 5.08
C LEU A 60 -1.81 6.43 3.99
N ASN A 61 -2.86 7.14 3.55
CA ASN A 61 -2.73 8.20 2.54
C ASN A 61 -1.88 9.38 3.02
N GLU A 62 -1.94 9.75 4.31
CA GLU A 62 -1.06 10.77 4.89
C GLU A 62 0.42 10.38 4.71
N TYR A 63 0.80 9.17 5.12
CA TYR A 63 2.19 8.68 4.99
C TYR A 63 2.64 8.50 3.53
N ILE A 64 1.74 8.05 2.66
CA ILE A 64 2.01 8.00 1.22
C ILE A 64 2.32 9.40 0.70
N GLY A 65 1.51 10.39 1.08
CA GLY A 65 1.72 11.80 0.72
C GLY A 65 3.08 12.34 1.19
N GLU A 66 3.51 11.98 2.39
CA GLU A 66 4.79 12.41 2.96
C GLU A 66 6.00 11.74 2.29
N LEU A 67 5.92 10.43 2.02
CA LEU A 67 7.08 9.65 1.59
C LEU A 67 7.20 9.49 0.07
N VAL A 68 6.07 9.30 -0.60
CA VAL A 68 6.04 9.07 -2.05
C VAL A 68 6.01 10.41 -2.77
N GLY A 69 5.07 11.27 -2.41
CA GLY A 69 4.94 12.64 -2.93
C GLY A 69 3.59 13.26 -2.57
N SER A 70 3.54 14.59 -2.48
CA SER A 70 2.32 15.29 -2.11
C SER A 70 1.19 14.99 -3.10
N GLY A 71 0.03 14.58 -2.58
CA GLY A 71 -1.14 14.19 -3.38
C GLY A 71 -1.15 12.73 -3.85
N GLU A 72 -0.09 11.97 -3.59
CA GLU A 72 -0.09 10.52 -3.81
C GLU A 72 -0.97 9.82 -2.78
N THR A 73 -1.70 8.81 -3.24
CA THR A 73 -2.66 8.04 -2.45
C THR A 73 -2.44 6.54 -2.64
N LEU A 74 -3.14 5.75 -1.84
CA LEU A 74 -3.20 4.31 -1.96
C LEU A 74 -3.68 3.87 -3.35
N THR A 75 -4.62 4.59 -3.95
CA THR A 75 -5.04 4.37 -5.34
C THR A 75 -3.85 4.53 -6.29
N ASN A 76 -3.00 5.54 -6.10
CA ASN A 76 -1.80 5.72 -6.91
C ASN A 76 -0.77 4.59 -6.70
N CYS A 77 -0.66 4.04 -5.49
CA CYS A 77 0.14 2.84 -5.25
C CYS A 77 -0.34 1.64 -6.09
N TYR A 78 -1.65 1.42 -6.19
CA TYR A 78 -2.20 0.36 -7.05
C TYR A 78 -2.04 0.65 -8.54
N GLN A 79 -2.18 1.92 -8.97
CA GLN A 79 -1.85 2.33 -10.35
C GLN A 79 -0.38 2.05 -10.69
N PHE A 80 0.53 2.37 -9.76
CA PHE A 80 1.95 2.05 -9.91
C PHE A 80 2.14 0.54 -10.06
N ILE A 81 1.57 -0.28 -9.19
CA ILE A 81 1.70 -1.75 -9.19
C ILE A 81 1.34 -2.37 -10.54
N VAL A 82 0.24 -1.93 -11.17
CA VAL A 82 -0.19 -2.46 -12.48
C VAL A 82 0.51 -1.82 -13.67
N SER A 83 1.31 -0.78 -13.46
CA SER A 83 2.11 -0.16 -14.50
C SER A 83 3.30 -1.04 -14.88
N LYS A 84 3.89 -0.81 -16.07
CA LYS A 84 5.15 -1.45 -16.45
C LYS A 84 6.26 -1.24 -15.42
N LYS A 85 6.37 -0.01 -14.88
CA LYS A 85 7.38 0.33 -13.88
C LYS A 85 7.17 -0.44 -12.56
N GLY A 86 5.91 -0.62 -12.16
CA GLY A 86 5.54 -1.44 -11.01
C GLY A 86 5.87 -2.91 -11.23
N ASP A 87 5.54 -3.45 -12.40
CA ASP A 87 5.85 -4.83 -12.75
C ASP A 87 7.36 -5.13 -12.69
N ASP A 88 8.17 -4.22 -13.25
CA ASP A 88 9.62 -4.29 -13.16
C ASP A 88 10.11 -4.21 -11.70
N SER A 89 9.44 -3.40 -10.86
CA SER A 89 9.76 -3.26 -9.44
C SER A 89 9.43 -4.52 -8.65
N LEU A 90 8.25 -5.11 -8.85
CA LEU A 90 7.85 -6.38 -8.22
C LEU A 90 8.85 -7.50 -8.56
N THR A 91 9.34 -7.51 -9.80
CA THR A 91 10.38 -8.45 -10.25
C THR A 91 11.70 -8.21 -9.52
N ARG A 92 12.18 -6.95 -9.43
CA ARG A 92 13.41 -6.61 -8.68
C ARG A 92 13.31 -6.95 -7.20
N GLN A 93 12.15 -6.74 -6.60
CA GLN A 93 11.85 -7.04 -5.20
C GLN A 93 11.61 -8.53 -4.95
N GLN A 94 11.66 -9.38 -5.99
CA GLN A 94 11.44 -10.83 -5.92
C GLN A 94 10.08 -11.18 -5.28
N VAL A 95 9.06 -10.39 -5.57
CA VAL A 95 7.69 -10.66 -5.12
C VAL A 95 7.22 -11.97 -5.73
N THR A 96 6.67 -12.86 -4.90
CA THR A 96 6.21 -14.18 -5.34
C THR A 96 4.99 -14.04 -6.28
N ALA A 97 4.74 -15.07 -7.11
CA ALA A 97 3.59 -15.09 -8.01
C ALA A 97 2.26 -14.88 -7.24
N ASN A 98 2.07 -15.59 -6.12
CA ASN A 98 0.86 -15.46 -5.30
C ASN A 98 0.68 -14.05 -4.73
N HIS A 99 1.77 -13.42 -4.28
CA HIS A 99 1.71 -12.05 -3.75
C HIS A 99 1.42 -11.04 -4.88
N LYS A 100 1.99 -11.24 -6.07
CA LYS A 100 1.68 -10.43 -7.25
C LYS A 100 0.21 -10.57 -7.66
N GLU A 101 -0.33 -11.79 -7.67
CA GLU A 101 -1.75 -12.04 -7.94
C GLU A 101 -2.66 -11.36 -6.92
N PHE A 102 -2.32 -11.45 -5.64
CA PHE A 102 -3.00 -10.74 -4.56
C PHE A 102 -3.04 -9.21 -4.79
N LEU A 103 -1.89 -8.60 -5.11
CA LEU A 103 -1.82 -7.16 -5.37
C LEU A 103 -2.64 -6.77 -6.61
N HIS A 104 -2.58 -7.58 -7.67
CA HIS A 104 -3.35 -7.35 -8.89
C HIS A 104 -4.86 -7.53 -8.68
N TYR A 105 -5.29 -8.43 -7.80
CA TYR A 105 -6.69 -8.59 -7.44
C TYR A 105 -7.25 -7.30 -6.84
N PHE A 106 -6.59 -6.74 -5.83
CA PHE A 106 -7.02 -5.48 -5.21
C PHE A 106 -6.89 -4.29 -6.15
N ALA A 107 -5.85 -4.25 -6.99
CA ALA A 107 -5.72 -3.22 -8.00
C ALA A 107 -6.92 -3.19 -8.96
N ARG A 108 -7.45 -4.37 -9.36
CA ARG A 108 -8.65 -4.42 -10.21
C ARG A 108 -9.86 -3.83 -9.49
N LEU A 109 -10.11 -4.22 -8.24
CA LEU A 109 -11.26 -3.71 -7.47
C LEU A 109 -11.21 -2.19 -7.33
N ILE A 110 -10.08 -1.67 -6.83
CA ILE A 110 -9.92 -0.24 -6.53
C ILE A 110 -9.93 0.61 -7.81
N LEU A 111 -9.29 0.14 -8.89
CA LEU A 111 -9.21 0.92 -10.12
C LEU A 111 -10.49 0.82 -10.97
N GLN A 112 -11.25 -0.27 -10.87
CA GLN A 112 -12.56 -0.36 -11.53
C GLN A 112 -13.60 0.59 -10.91
N ASP A 113 -13.51 0.85 -9.60
CA ASP A 113 -14.40 1.81 -8.93
C ASP A 113 -14.08 3.27 -9.28
N VAL A 114 -12.86 3.55 -9.77
CA VAL A 114 -12.38 4.90 -10.11
C VAL A 114 -12.51 5.22 -11.61
N LEU A 115 -12.54 4.22 -12.48
CA LEU A 115 -12.72 4.41 -13.92
C LEU A 115 -14.21 4.45 -14.27
N PRO A 116 -14.68 5.40 -15.11
CA PRO A 116 -16.07 5.44 -15.52
C PRO A 116 -16.46 4.12 -16.19
N ARG A 117 -17.63 3.58 -15.81
CA ARG A 117 -18.24 2.47 -16.53
C ARG A 117 -18.70 3.01 -17.89
N ASP A 118 -18.08 2.54 -18.96
CA ASP A 118 -18.54 2.77 -20.34
C ASP A 118 -19.99 2.27 -20.55
#